data_AF-A0A2N5TJZ3-F1
#
_entry.id   AF-A0A2N5TJZ3-F1
#
_cell.length_a   1.000
_cell.length_b   1.000
_cell.length_c   1.000
_cell.angle_alpha   90.00
_cell.angle_beta   90.00
_cell.angle_gamma   90.00
#
_symmetry.space_group_name_H-M   'P 1'
#
loop_
_entity.id
_entity.type
_entity.pdbx_description
1 polymer ?
#
loop_
_entity_poly.entity_id
_entity_poly.type
_entity_poly.pdbx_seq_one_letter_code
_entity_poly.pdbx_strand_id
1 'polypeptide(L)'
;MDFNGKTAAQIRAGAFNFIYLSPEVFLNSPLFRDVFYNNEFQDWLALIVIDKAHMVYLWGLVNSGKAKDSSAHKRTQDHSLFQPLYGDIGGQLNATEGVPILLLSATCRPVAIEGILKSLFITEDNIIFVRGELTRPKIQILRVVMKCSLKSNHDLLWVIEKVETVDKDIAPTLIYAGTRNATLQVMKVVNQSRKKPTAERNPCSSMMH
;
A
#
# COMPACT_ATOMS: atom_id res chain seq x y z
N MET A 1 9.10 0.22 -17.20
CA MET A 1 8.66 1.09 -18.31
C MET A 1 9.21 2.45 -17.98
N ASP A 2 10.16 2.93 -18.78
CA ASP A 2 10.81 4.20 -18.48
C ASP A 2 9.97 5.33 -19.06
N PHE A 3 9.61 6.28 -18.20
CA PHE A 3 8.90 7.48 -18.60
C PHE A 3 9.77 8.27 -19.58
N ASN A 4 9.30 8.40 -20.82
CA ASN A 4 10.06 8.95 -21.94
C ASN A 4 9.28 10.06 -22.65
N GLY A 5 9.97 10.79 -23.55
CA GLY A 5 9.38 11.94 -24.24
C GLY A 5 8.14 11.64 -25.07
N LYS A 6 8.01 10.42 -25.63
CA LYS A 6 6.81 10.02 -26.37
C LYS A 6 5.61 9.89 -25.44
N THR A 7 5.79 9.23 -24.29
CA THR A 7 4.73 9.11 -23.27
C THR A 7 4.32 10.48 -22.75
N ALA A 8 5.28 11.38 -22.51
CA ALA A 8 4.98 12.74 -22.07
C ALA A 8 4.19 13.56 -23.09
N ALA A 9 4.52 13.45 -24.38
CA ALA A 9 3.75 14.09 -25.44
C ALA A 9 2.31 13.55 -25.50
N GLN A 10 2.12 12.24 -25.30
CA GLN A 10 0.78 11.64 -25.23
C GLN A 10 -0.02 12.13 -24.01
N ILE A 11 0.62 12.27 -22.85
CA ILE A 11 -0.01 12.86 -21.66
C ILE A 11 -0.44 14.30 -21.94
N ARG A 12 0.46 15.12 -22.51
CA ARG A 12 0.17 16.50 -22.91
C ARG A 12 -0.86 16.65 -24.02
N ALA A 13 -1.19 15.58 -24.73
CA ALA A 13 -2.26 15.55 -25.73
C ALA A 13 -3.58 14.98 -25.16
N GLY A 14 -3.63 14.66 -23.86
CA GLY A 14 -4.84 14.17 -23.21
C GLY A 14 -5.17 12.73 -23.57
N ALA A 15 -4.18 11.94 -24.00
CA ALA A 15 -4.40 10.55 -24.42
C ALA A 15 -4.75 9.59 -23.27
N PHE A 16 -4.65 10.04 -22.01
CA PHE A 16 -4.88 9.23 -20.82
C PHE A 16 -5.84 9.92 -19.85
N ASN A 17 -6.78 9.14 -19.30
CA ASN A 17 -7.69 9.62 -18.26
C ASN A 17 -7.09 9.50 -16.85
N PHE A 18 -6.16 8.55 -16.66
CA PHE A 18 -5.52 8.28 -15.37
C PHE A 18 -4.02 8.12 -15.57
N ILE A 19 -3.25 8.82 -14.73
CA ILE A 19 -1.79 8.80 -14.76
C ILE A 19 -1.31 8.40 -13.37
N TYR A 20 -0.68 7.23 -13.28
CA TYR A 20 -0.12 6.73 -12.03
C TYR A 20 1.38 7.04 -12.00
N LEU A 21 1.81 7.67 -10.92
CA LEU A 21 3.19 8.11 -10.74
C LEU A 21 3.64 7.73 -9.34
N SER A 22 4.90 7.33 -9.24
CA SER A 22 5.54 7.22 -7.94
C SER A 22 6.00 8.61 -7.47
N PRO A 23 6.18 8.83 -6.15
CA PRO A 23 6.69 10.10 -5.63
C PRO A 23 8.05 10.49 -6.24
N GLU A 24 8.91 9.50 -6.54
CA GLU A 24 10.21 9.69 -7.21
C GLU A 24 10.03 10.41 -8.55
N VAL A 25 9.11 9.93 -9.39
CA VAL A 25 8.89 10.48 -10.74
C VAL A 25 8.26 11.86 -10.66
N PHE A 26 7.27 12.02 -9.76
CA PHE A 26 6.59 13.29 -9.59
C PHE A 26 7.56 14.42 -9.21
N LEU A 27 8.46 14.17 -8.25
CA LEU A 27 9.33 15.19 -7.67
C LEU A 27 10.66 15.37 -8.42
N ASN A 28 11.22 14.28 -8.94
CA ASN A 28 12.60 14.29 -9.44
C ASN A 28 12.71 14.27 -10.98
N SER A 29 11.63 13.99 -11.71
CA SER A 29 11.69 13.92 -13.18
C SER A 29 11.56 15.30 -13.81
N PRO A 30 12.61 15.84 -14.46
CA PRO A 30 12.49 17.12 -15.17
C PRO A 30 11.48 17.04 -16.29
N LEU A 31 11.42 15.88 -16.96
CA LEU A 31 10.49 15.64 -18.06
C LEU A 31 9.04 15.62 -17.59
N PHE A 32 8.76 15.11 -16.39
CA PHE A 32 7.39 15.13 -15.85
C PHE A 32 7.06 16.52 -15.32
N ARG A 33 8.05 17.22 -14.77
CA ARG A 33 7.92 18.63 -14.39
C ARG A 33 7.45 19.46 -15.59
N ASP A 34 8.06 19.29 -16.76
CA ASP A 34 7.66 20.01 -17.98
C ASP A 34 6.23 19.68 -18.43
N VAL A 35 5.78 18.45 -18.22
CA VAL A 35 4.37 18.06 -18.45
C VAL A 35 3.45 18.70 -17.42
N PHE A 36 3.83 18.66 -16.15
CA PHE A 36 3.00 19.12 -15.04
C PHE A 36 2.79 20.63 -15.09
N TYR A 37 3.80 21.43 -15.40
CA TYR A 37 3.68 22.89 -15.51
C TYR A 37 3.17 23.36 -16.89
N ASN A 38 2.76 22.46 -17.77
CA ASN A 38 2.21 22.83 -19.07
C ASN A 38 0.74 23.28 -18.94
N ASN A 39 0.40 24.43 -19.50
CA ASN A 39 -0.95 25.00 -19.42
C ASN A 39 -2.03 24.08 -20.00
N GLU A 40 -1.79 23.46 -21.17
CA GLU A 40 -2.77 22.56 -21.81
C GLU A 40 -3.06 21.36 -20.90
N PHE A 41 -2.03 20.82 -20.26
CA PHE A 41 -2.19 19.74 -19.29
C PHE A 41 -2.94 20.19 -18.04
N GLN A 42 -2.62 21.37 -17.49
CA GLN A 42 -3.30 21.93 -16.33
C GLN A 42 -4.79 22.20 -16.61
N ASP A 43 -5.15 22.64 -17.81
CA ASP A 43 -6.54 22.87 -18.21
C ASP A 43 -7.38 21.59 -18.21
N TRP A 44 -6.75 20.42 -18.38
CA TRP A 44 -7.44 19.12 -18.35
C TRP A 44 -7.31 18.40 -17.01
N LEU A 45 -6.44 18.87 -16.12
CA LEU A 45 -6.18 18.22 -14.84
C LEU A 45 -7.36 18.43 -13.88
N ALA A 46 -8.21 17.42 -13.77
CA ALA A 46 -9.44 17.52 -12.97
C ALA A 46 -9.25 17.21 -11.48
N LEU A 47 -8.29 16.34 -11.11
CA LEU A 47 -8.11 15.85 -9.74
C LEU A 47 -6.71 15.28 -9.54
N ILE A 48 -6.08 15.59 -8.40
CA ILE A 48 -4.86 14.92 -7.93
C ILE A 48 -5.22 13.96 -6.80
N VAL A 49 -4.79 12.71 -6.88
CA VAL A 49 -5.03 11.70 -5.85
C VAL A 49 -3.70 11.30 -5.20
N ILE A 50 -3.62 11.43 -3.87
CA ILE A 50 -2.49 10.93 -3.08
C ILE A 50 -2.95 9.68 -2.33
N ASP A 51 -2.60 8.51 -2.87
CA ASP A 51 -2.77 7.25 -2.16
C ASP A 51 -1.75 7.12 -1.02
N LYS A 52 -2.12 6.42 0.05
CA LYS A 52 -1.34 6.29 1.29
C LYS A 52 -0.90 7.65 1.84
N ALA A 53 -1.78 8.64 1.87
CA ALA A 53 -1.49 10.02 2.26
C ALA A 53 -0.82 10.17 3.64
N HIS A 54 -1.00 9.20 4.55
CA HIS A 54 -0.25 9.14 5.82
C HIS A 54 1.28 9.08 5.67
N MET A 55 1.79 8.74 4.49
CA MET A 55 3.22 8.80 4.17
C MET A 55 3.75 10.24 4.11
N VAL A 56 2.91 11.21 3.73
CA VAL A 56 3.31 12.63 3.68
C VAL A 56 3.74 13.13 5.06
N TYR A 57 3.09 12.67 6.13
CA TYR A 57 3.52 12.93 7.51
C TYR A 57 4.94 12.42 7.78
N LEU A 58 5.24 11.17 7.38
CA LEU A 58 6.57 10.59 7.57
C LEU A 58 7.63 11.35 6.77
N TRP A 59 7.31 11.76 5.55
CA TRP A 59 8.20 12.57 4.70
C TRP A 59 8.46 13.96 5.31
N GLY A 60 7.44 14.60 5.87
CA GLY A 60 7.58 15.85 6.61
C GLY A 60 8.46 15.72 7.86
N LEU A 61 8.38 14.60 8.58
CA LEU A 61 9.29 14.31 9.70
C LEU A 61 10.74 14.15 9.26
N VAL A 62 10.98 13.53 8.11
CA VAL A 62 12.33 13.36 7.54
C VAL A 62 12.91 14.71 7.12
N ASN A 63 12.14 15.52 6.39
CA ASN A 63 12.57 16.85 5.96
C ASN A 63 12.88 17.78 7.16
N SER A 64 12.08 17.70 8.23
CA SER A 64 12.31 18.48 9.46
C SER A 64 13.41 17.93 10.38
N GLY A 65 14.07 16.81 10.02
CA GLY A 65 15.09 16.16 10.83
C GLY A 65 14.57 15.44 12.08
N LYS A 66 13.24 15.47 12.32
CA LYS A 66 12.56 14.88 13.50
C LYS A 66 12.31 13.37 13.36
N ALA A 67 12.57 12.78 12.20
CA ALA A 67 12.35 11.35 11.97
C ALA A 67 13.17 10.44 12.91
N LYS A 68 14.36 10.90 13.36
CA LYS A 68 15.28 10.15 14.23
C LYS A 68 14.69 9.78 15.59
N ASP A 69 13.71 10.55 16.07
CA ASP A 69 13.09 10.37 17.39
C ASP A 69 11.79 9.55 17.35
N SER A 70 11.33 9.13 16.16
CA SER A 70 10.07 8.40 16.01
C SER A 70 10.25 6.88 16.10
N SER A 71 9.52 6.22 17.00
CA SER A 71 9.54 4.75 17.15
C SER A 71 8.97 4.00 15.94
N ALA A 72 8.20 4.69 15.09
CA ALA A 72 7.70 4.20 13.81
C ALA A 72 8.83 3.97 12.78
N HIS A 73 9.96 4.65 12.94
CA HIS A 73 11.13 4.54 12.06
C HIS A 73 11.80 3.16 12.11
N LYS A 74 11.55 2.36 13.15
CA LYS A 74 12.21 1.07 13.39
C LYS A 74 11.46 -0.17 12.86
N ARG A 75 10.19 -0.06 12.42
CA ARG A 75 9.31 -1.23 12.24
C ARG A 75 8.81 -1.50 10.81
N THR A 76 8.98 -0.57 9.87
CA THR A 76 8.52 -0.77 8.49
C THR A 76 9.71 -1.15 7.60
N GLN A 77 9.62 -2.29 6.91
CA GLN A 77 10.64 -2.73 5.95
C GLN A 77 10.70 -1.86 4.67
N ASP A 78 9.83 -0.85 4.54
CA ASP A 78 9.96 0.28 3.62
C ASP A 78 11.05 1.26 4.11
N HIS A 79 12.18 0.69 4.52
CA HIS A 79 13.42 1.36 4.91
C HIS A 79 14.14 1.95 3.68
N SER A 80 13.64 1.68 2.46
CA SER A 80 14.18 2.23 1.24
C SER A 80 13.88 3.73 1.15
N LEU A 81 14.77 4.50 1.75
CA LEU A 81 15.09 5.87 1.36
C LEU A 81 13.87 6.79 1.31
N PHE A 82 13.31 7.14 2.47
CA PHE A 82 12.50 8.35 2.56
C PHE A 82 13.40 9.52 2.15
N GLN A 83 13.29 9.92 0.88
CA GLN A 83 14.07 11.02 0.32
C GLN A 83 13.59 12.31 0.98
N PRO A 84 14.49 13.17 1.49
CA PRO A 84 14.12 14.48 1.99
C PRO A 84 13.26 15.29 1.00
N LEU A 85 13.48 15.08 -0.30
CA LEU A 85 12.73 15.69 -1.41
C LEU A 85 11.22 15.40 -1.35
N TYR A 86 10.79 14.31 -0.71
CA TYR A 86 9.36 14.00 -0.59
C TYR A 86 8.64 14.92 0.40
N GLY A 87 9.40 15.61 1.26
CA GLY A 87 8.87 16.68 2.09
C GLY A 87 8.50 17.94 1.33
N ASP A 88 8.95 18.09 0.07
CA ASP A 88 8.65 19.25 -0.80
C ASP A 88 7.44 19.01 -1.72
N ILE A 89 6.72 17.90 -1.53
CA ILE A 89 5.53 17.59 -2.35
C ILE A 89 4.46 18.68 -2.27
N GLY A 90 4.35 19.37 -1.14
CA GLY A 90 3.44 20.51 -0.99
C GLY A 90 3.79 21.67 -1.93
N GLY A 91 5.08 21.97 -2.11
CA GLY A 91 5.54 23.06 -2.99
C GLY A 91 5.17 22.80 -4.45
N GLN A 92 5.37 21.57 -4.92
CA GLN A 92 5.01 21.19 -6.28
C GLN A 92 3.50 21.13 -6.49
N LEU A 93 2.72 20.60 -5.53
CA LEU A 93 1.26 20.53 -5.63
C LEU A 93 0.60 21.92 -5.64
N ASN A 94 1.19 22.88 -4.92
CA ASN A 94 0.70 24.25 -4.88
C ASN A 94 0.89 25.02 -6.21
N ALA A 95 1.54 24.41 -7.22
CA ALA A 95 1.62 24.97 -8.57
C ALA A 95 0.31 24.87 -9.36
N THR A 96 -0.65 24.06 -8.89
CA THR A 96 -1.93 23.87 -9.57
C THR A 96 -2.97 24.84 -9.00
N GLU A 97 -3.48 25.73 -9.83
CA GLU A 97 -4.54 26.66 -9.42
C GLU A 97 -5.91 25.99 -9.59
N GLY A 98 -6.63 25.83 -8.48
CA GLY A 98 -8.02 25.37 -8.48
C GLY A 98 -8.24 23.85 -8.66
N VAL A 99 -7.18 23.06 -8.81
CA VAL A 99 -7.29 21.59 -8.92
C VAL A 99 -7.49 20.99 -7.52
N PRO A 100 -8.58 20.24 -7.27
CA PRO A 100 -8.80 19.60 -5.98
C PRO A 100 -7.80 18.46 -5.73
N ILE A 101 -7.48 18.23 -4.45
CA ILE A 101 -6.62 17.13 -4.01
C ILE A 101 -7.45 16.15 -3.17
N LEU A 102 -7.44 14.87 -3.56
CA LEU A 102 -8.03 13.77 -2.81
C LEU A 102 -6.94 12.99 -2.06
N LEU A 103 -6.98 13.04 -0.73
CA LEU A 103 -6.06 12.31 0.14
C LEU A 103 -6.71 11.01 0.62
N LEU A 104 -6.11 9.86 0.28
CA LEU A 104 -6.61 8.55 0.68
C LEU A 104 -5.69 7.90 1.72
N SER A 105 -6.24 7.48 2.86
CA SER A 105 -5.49 6.70 3.84
C SER A 105 -6.39 5.77 4.65
N ALA A 106 -5.96 4.52 4.80
CA ALA A 106 -6.63 3.55 5.67
C ALA A 106 -6.33 3.78 7.16
N THR A 107 -5.15 4.31 7.48
CA THR A 107 -4.72 4.63 8.85
C THR A 107 -4.24 6.07 8.89
N CYS A 108 -4.88 6.91 9.71
CA CYS A 108 -4.44 8.28 9.87
C CYS A 108 -4.80 8.77 11.28
N ARG A 109 -3.78 8.91 12.13
CA ARG A 109 -3.96 9.45 13.49
C ARG A 109 -4.10 10.97 13.42
N PRO A 110 -4.77 11.63 14.37
CA PRO A 110 -4.89 13.09 14.39
C PRO A 110 -3.54 13.83 14.20
N VAL A 111 -2.48 13.39 14.91
CA VAL A 111 -1.12 13.96 14.75
C VAL A 111 -0.56 13.82 13.33
N ALA A 112 -0.92 12.75 12.61
CA ALA A 112 -0.50 12.58 11.23
C ALA A 112 -1.29 13.51 10.31
N ILE A 113 -2.59 13.70 10.55
CA ILE A 113 -3.45 14.65 9.81
C ILE A 113 -2.86 16.05 9.91
N GLU A 114 -2.56 16.53 11.12
CA GLU A 114 -1.95 17.84 11.36
C GLU A 114 -0.64 18.02 10.58
N GLY A 115 0.22 17.00 10.59
CA GLY A 115 1.48 17.04 9.86
C GLY A 115 1.31 16.99 8.34
N ILE A 116 0.33 16.26 7.82
CA ILE A 116 -0.01 16.24 6.39
C ILE A 116 -0.48 17.62 5.95
N LEU A 117 -1.44 18.22 6.67
CA LEU A 117 -1.97 19.55 6.38
C LEU A 117 -0.85 20.59 6.34
N LYS A 118 0.04 20.55 7.35
CA LYS A 118 1.21 21.42 7.40
C LYS A 118 2.17 21.20 6.22
N SER A 119 2.45 19.95 5.85
CA SER A 119 3.36 19.63 4.74
C SER A 119 2.79 19.99 3.37
N LEU A 120 1.46 19.98 3.21
CA LEU A 120 0.79 20.33 1.98
C LEU A 120 0.33 21.79 1.91
N PHE A 121 0.60 22.58 2.94
CA PHE A 121 0.12 23.96 3.07
C PHE A 121 -1.41 24.08 3.00
N ILE A 122 -2.15 23.06 3.45
CA ILE A 122 -3.61 23.04 3.46
C ILE A 122 -4.09 23.48 4.85
N THR A 123 -4.99 24.46 4.89
CA THR A 123 -5.64 24.92 6.13
C THR A 123 -6.87 24.06 6.46
N GLU A 124 -7.29 24.04 7.73
CA GLU A 124 -8.39 23.17 8.18
C GLU A 124 -9.76 23.52 7.54
N ASP A 125 -9.95 24.79 7.14
CA ASP A 125 -11.11 25.27 6.41
C ASP A 125 -11.17 24.79 4.94
N ASN A 126 -10.03 24.36 4.39
CA ASN A 126 -9.89 23.91 3.00
C ASN A 126 -9.82 22.38 2.86
N ILE A 127 -10.27 21.62 3.87
CA ILE A 127 -10.31 20.16 3.82
C ILE A 127 -11.65 19.61 4.29
N ILE A 128 -12.17 18.62 3.55
CA ILE A 128 -13.36 17.86 3.92
C ILE A 128 -12.92 16.46 4.35
N PHE A 129 -13.27 16.08 5.58
CA PHE A 129 -12.97 14.76 6.11
C PHE A 129 -14.11 13.78 5.87
N VAL A 130 -13.84 12.72 5.10
CA VAL A 130 -14.71 11.54 4.98
C VAL A 130 -14.07 10.39 5.76
N ARG A 131 -14.77 9.88 6.78
CA ARG A 131 -14.27 8.80 7.65
C ARG A 131 -15.15 7.56 7.49
N GLY A 132 -14.57 6.50 6.94
CA GLY A 132 -15.23 5.20 6.86
C GLY A 132 -15.21 4.46 8.20
N GLU A 133 -16.27 3.74 8.50
CA GLU A 133 -16.31 2.85 9.65
C GLU A 133 -15.46 1.59 9.37
N LEU A 134 -14.65 1.17 10.34
CA LEU A 134 -13.81 -0.03 10.22
C LEU A 134 -14.53 -1.31 10.63
N THR A 135 -15.75 -1.22 11.16
CA THR A 135 -16.51 -2.39 11.58
C THR A 135 -16.88 -3.23 10.37
N ARG A 136 -16.66 -4.53 10.49
CA ARG A 136 -17.05 -5.52 9.48
C ARG A 136 -17.92 -6.55 10.16
N PRO A 137 -19.23 -6.32 10.30
CA PRO A 137 -20.11 -7.16 11.11
C PRO A 137 -20.18 -8.62 10.63
N LYS A 138 -19.83 -8.87 9.37
CA LYS A 138 -19.75 -10.22 8.79
C LYS A 138 -18.46 -10.97 9.13
N ILE A 139 -17.46 -10.32 9.75
CA ILE A 139 -16.20 -10.95 10.15
C ILE A 139 -16.26 -11.29 11.63
N GLN A 140 -16.15 -12.57 11.94
CA GLN A 140 -16.01 -13.07 13.30
C GLN A 140 -14.54 -13.32 13.61
N ILE A 141 -14.05 -12.76 14.71
CA ILE A 141 -12.67 -12.97 15.19
C ILE A 141 -12.68 -14.09 16.22
N LEU A 142 -11.96 -15.18 15.93
CA LEU A 142 -11.75 -16.30 16.84
C LEU A 142 -10.30 -16.31 17.31
N ARG A 143 -10.08 -16.47 18.61
CA ARG A 143 -8.74 -16.65 19.19
C ARG A 143 -8.60 -18.09 19.69
N VAL A 144 -7.72 -18.85 19.05
CA VAL A 144 -7.42 -20.23 19.43
C VAL A 144 -6.00 -20.29 20.02
N VAL A 145 -5.85 -21.00 21.13
CA VAL A 145 -4.54 -21.24 21.75
C VAL A 145 -3.85 -22.40 21.02
N MET A 146 -2.65 -22.16 20.51
CA MET A 146 -1.85 -23.19 19.84
C MET A 146 -1.33 -24.21 20.86
N LYS A 147 -1.41 -25.51 20.51
CA LYS A 147 -0.90 -26.61 21.34
C LYS A 147 0.46 -27.10 20.86
N CYS A 148 0.77 -26.93 19.57
CA CYS A 148 2.05 -27.27 18.99
C CYS A 148 2.97 -26.05 18.90
N SER A 149 4.25 -26.32 18.61
CA SER A 149 5.22 -25.25 18.37
C SER A 149 4.85 -24.42 17.13
N LEU A 150 5.09 -23.10 17.18
CA LEU A 150 4.97 -22.21 16.01
C LEU A 150 5.82 -22.65 14.82
N LYS A 151 6.94 -23.35 15.07
CA LYS A 151 7.81 -23.85 14.00
C LYS A 151 7.18 -25.01 13.24
N SER A 152 6.41 -25.84 13.93
CA SER A 152 5.85 -27.06 13.35
C SER A 152 4.52 -26.82 12.64
N ASN A 153 3.74 -25.81 13.03
CA ASN A 153 2.44 -25.47 12.45
C ASN A 153 1.40 -26.62 12.47
N HIS A 154 1.60 -27.65 13.30
CA HIS A 154 0.75 -28.84 13.30
C HIS A 154 -0.68 -28.57 13.80
N ASP A 155 -0.90 -27.50 14.56
CA ASP A 155 -2.25 -27.07 14.95
C ASP A 155 -3.15 -26.75 13.73
N LEU A 156 -2.56 -26.41 12.57
CA LEU A 156 -3.31 -26.17 11.34
C LEU A 156 -4.00 -27.44 10.81
N LEU A 157 -3.51 -28.64 11.15
CA LEU A 157 -4.13 -29.91 10.74
C LEU A 157 -5.57 -30.05 11.26
N TRP A 158 -5.92 -29.34 12.33
CA TRP A 158 -7.27 -29.36 12.90
C TRP A 158 -8.19 -28.28 12.31
N VAL A 159 -7.61 -27.25 11.69
CA VAL A 159 -8.34 -26.12 11.11
C VAL A 159 -8.62 -26.34 9.63
N ILE A 160 -7.68 -26.96 8.91
CA ILE A 160 -7.77 -27.17 7.48
C ILE A 160 -8.64 -28.40 7.19
N GLU A 161 -9.54 -28.25 6.21
CA GLU A 161 -10.38 -29.35 5.75
C GLU A 161 -9.57 -30.55 5.24
N LYS A 162 -10.05 -31.74 5.60
CA LYS A 162 -9.37 -33.02 5.31
C LYS A 162 -9.62 -33.47 3.87
N VAL A 163 -8.96 -34.56 3.48
CA VAL A 163 -9.05 -35.20 2.14
C VAL A 163 -10.50 -35.41 1.66
N GLU A 164 -11.44 -35.61 2.59
CA GLU A 164 -12.83 -35.95 2.30
C GLU A 164 -13.57 -34.84 1.53
N THR A 165 -13.18 -33.57 1.68
CA THR A 165 -13.76 -32.48 0.88
C THR A 165 -13.08 -32.39 -0.49
N VAL A 166 -13.86 -32.27 -1.57
CA VAL A 166 -13.31 -32.03 -2.92
C VAL A 166 -12.70 -30.62 -2.97
N ASP A 167 -11.57 -30.42 -3.67
CA ASP A 167 -10.84 -29.14 -3.74
C ASP A 167 -11.77 -27.92 -4.01
N LYS A 168 -12.76 -28.10 -4.90
CA LYS A 168 -13.73 -27.06 -5.31
C LYS A 168 -14.73 -26.63 -4.22
N ASP A 169 -14.94 -27.48 -3.22
CA ASP A 169 -15.93 -27.27 -2.16
C ASP A 169 -15.27 -26.66 -0.91
N ILE A 170 -13.94 -26.54 -0.90
CA ILE A 170 -13.18 -25.92 0.19
C ILE A 170 -13.37 -24.40 0.14
N ALA A 171 -13.74 -23.82 1.28
CA ALA A 171 -13.83 -22.37 1.39
C ALA A 171 -12.47 -21.69 1.12
N PRO A 172 -12.42 -20.63 0.29
CA PRO A 172 -11.18 -19.87 0.06
C PRO A 172 -10.57 -19.41 1.39
N THR A 173 -9.35 -19.86 1.67
CA THR A 173 -8.68 -19.65 2.96
C THR A 173 -7.32 -18.99 2.75
N LEU A 174 -7.08 -17.88 3.45
CA LEU A 174 -5.80 -17.18 3.44
C LEU A 174 -5.05 -17.41 4.75
N ILE A 175 -3.85 -17.98 4.67
CA ILE A 175 -2.99 -18.24 5.83
C ILE A 175 -1.77 -17.32 5.76
N TYR A 176 -1.65 -16.43 6.74
CA TYR A 176 -0.49 -15.55 6.87
C TYR A 176 0.62 -16.22 7.67
N ALA A 177 1.85 -16.17 7.16
CA ALA A 177 3.06 -16.64 7.85
C ALA A 177 4.13 -15.54 7.87
N GLY A 178 4.88 -15.43 8.96
CA GLY A 178 5.81 -14.32 9.17
C GLY A 178 7.10 -14.37 8.34
N THR A 179 7.42 -15.50 7.70
CA THR A 179 8.60 -15.64 6.83
C THR A 179 8.30 -16.60 5.69
N ARG A 180 9.04 -16.48 4.57
CA ARG A 180 8.96 -17.43 3.45
C ARG A 180 9.21 -18.88 3.88
N ASN A 181 10.14 -19.10 4.82
CA ASN A 181 10.41 -20.43 5.35
C ASN A 181 9.23 -20.98 6.17
N ALA A 182 8.57 -20.12 6.97
CA ALA A 182 7.36 -20.50 7.69
C ALA A 182 6.21 -20.80 6.73
N THR A 183 6.05 -20.01 5.65
CA THR A 183 5.08 -20.29 4.58
C THR A 183 5.30 -21.67 3.97
N LEU A 184 6.55 -22.02 3.64
CA LEU A 184 6.88 -23.35 3.12
C LEU A 184 6.51 -24.46 4.12
N GLN A 185 6.77 -24.27 5.41
CA GLN A 185 6.38 -25.24 6.44
C GLN A 185 4.85 -25.40 6.52
N VAL A 186 4.10 -24.30 6.51
CA VAL A 186 2.63 -24.32 6.45
C VAL A 186 2.15 -25.11 5.24
N MET A 187 2.70 -24.86 4.04
CA MET A 187 2.35 -25.59 2.82
C MET A 187 2.63 -27.09 2.94
N LYS A 188 3.68 -27.51 3.66
CA LYS A 188 3.92 -28.94 3.93
C LYS A 188 2.80 -29.54 4.77
N VAL A 189 2.43 -28.86 5.86
CA VAL A 189 1.38 -29.33 6.78
C VAL A 189 0.02 -29.41 6.08
N VAL A 190 -0.32 -28.41 5.26
CA VAL A 190 -1.56 -28.41 4.44
C VAL A 190 -1.55 -29.59 3.45
N ASN A 191 -0.43 -29.84 2.77
CA ASN A 191 -0.32 -30.96 1.84
C ASN A 191 -0.38 -32.33 2.55
N GLN A 192 0.16 -32.41 3.76
CA GLN A 192 0.08 -33.62 4.59
C GLN A 192 -1.37 -33.92 5.00
N SER A 193 -2.16 -32.93 5.42
CA SER A 193 -3.57 -33.14 5.76
C SER A 193 -4.40 -33.66 4.58
N ARG A 194 -3.97 -33.33 3.35
CA ARG A 194 -4.60 -33.71 2.08
C ARG A 194 -3.99 -34.98 1.45
N LYS A 195 -3.07 -35.69 2.14
CA LYS A 195 -2.36 -36.87 1.61
C LYS A 195 -1.69 -36.63 0.23
N LYS A 196 -1.29 -35.39 -0.05
CA LYS A 196 -0.46 -35.01 -1.22
C LYS A 196 0.94 -34.58 -0.75
N PRO A 197 1.70 -35.42 -0.02
CA PRO A 197 3.02 -35.06 0.47
C PRO A 197 3.91 -34.68 -0.73
N THR A 198 4.77 -33.65 -0.57
CA THR A 198 5.71 -33.11 -1.58
C THR A 198 5.18 -32.13 -2.64
N ALA A 199 3.88 -31.81 -2.66
CA ALA A 199 3.31 -30.82 -3.58
C ALA A 199 3.52 -29.34 -3.15
N GLU A 200 4.34 -29.07 -2.12
CA GLU A 200 4.53 -27.75 -1.49
C GLU A 200 5.20 -26.71 -2.39
N ARG A 201 5.82 -27.15 -3.49
CA ARG A 201 6.42 -26.28 -4.50
C ARG A 201 5.81 -26.47 -5.89
N ASN A 202 4.65 -27.11 -5.99
CA ASN A 202 3.99 -27.29 -7.27
C ASN A 202 3.28 -25.99 -7.70
N PRO A 203 3.77 -25.26 -8.71
CA PRO A 203 3.13 -24.02 -9.18
C PRO A 203 1.79 -24.28 -9.86
N CYS A 204 1.52 -25.52 -10.27
CA CYS A 204 0.29 -25.95 -10.93
C CYS A 204 -0.67 -26.66 -9.95
N SER A 205 -0.57 -26.38 -8.66
CA SER A 205 -1.50 -26.94 -7.67
C SER A 205 -2.91 -26.38 -7.91
N SER A 206 -3.91 -27.26 -7.96
CA SER A 206 -5.33 -26.88 -8.05
C SER A 206 -5.89 -26.29 -6.75
N MET A 207 -5.09 -26.28 -5.68
CA MET A 207 -5.53 -26.01 -4.31
C MET A 207 -4.73 -24.90 -3.62
N MET A 208 -3.48 -24.66 -4.03
CA MET A 208 -2.60 -23.65 -3.43
C MET A 208 -2.05 -22.72 -4.50
N HIS A 209 -2.23 -21.42 -4.30
CA HIS A 209 -1.77 -20.35 -5.19
C HIS A 209 -0.97 -19.31 -4.40
#